data_AF-A0A8T4V078-F1
#
_entry.id   AF-A0A8T4V078-F1
#
_cell.length_a   1.000
_cell.length_b   1.000
_cell.length_c   1.000
_cell.angle_alpha   90.00
_cell.angle_beta   90.00
_cell.angle_gamma   90.00
#
_symmetry.space_group_name_H-M   'P 1'
#
loop_
_entity.id
_entity.type
_entity.pdbx_description
1 polymer ?
#
loop_
_entity_poly.entity_id
_entity_poly.type
_entity_poly.pdbx_seq_one_letter_code
_entity_poly.pdbx_strand_id
1 'polypeptide(L)'
;MGRVLTKLTEFEEAKIAVSGSMATILLAILIKGLELNSLDGLVLVCATTAVSYMLPFPGLDGIKVFFGSKLLYIFSFVFVLLSAFLLNFVNGFIVLILSLIAALTILINYFYRHNK
;
A
#
# COMPACT_ATOMS: atom_id res chain seq x y z
N MET A 1 1.32 -4.61 38.75
CA MET A 1 0.77 -5.52 37.71
C MET A 1 1.23 -5.02 36.36
N GLY A 2 2.29 -5.62 35.80
CA GLY A 2 2.76 -5.27 34.45
C GLY A 2 1.82 -5.86 33.41
N ARG A 3 1.41 -5.06 32.42
CA ARG A 3 0.61 -5.55 31.29
C ARG A 3 1.42 -6.61 30.55
N VAL A 4 0.91 -7.83 30.47
CA VAL A 4 1.41 -8.84 29.54
C VAL A 4 1.02 -8.36 28.15
N LEU A 5 1.97 -7.73 27.45
CA LEU A 5 1.78 -7.39 26.04
C LEU A 5 1.71 -8.71 25.29
N THR A 6 0.51 -9.07 24.82
CA THR A 6 0.32 -10.20 23.93
C THR A 6 1.24 -9.99 22.74
N LYS A 7 2.21 -10.88 22.52
CA LYS A 7 3.04 -10.85 21.32
C LYS A 7 2.11 -11.04 20.13
N LEU A 8 2.01 -10.03 19.27
CA LEU A 8 1.28 -10.13 18.02
C LEU A 8 1.95 -11.17 17.14
N THR A 9 1.15 -11.88 16.35
CA THR A 9 1.70 -12.76 15.32
C THR A 9 2.30 -11.93 14.18
N GLU A 10 3.32 -12.44 13.50
CA GLU A 10 3.96 -11.73 12.37
C GLU A 10 2.94 -11.32 11.29
N PHE A 11 1.88 -12.12 11.11
CA PHE A 11 0.79 -11.82 10.19
C PHE A 11 -0.10 -10.65 10.65
N GLU A 12 -0.38 -10.54 11.94
CA GLU A 12 -1.13 -9.42 12.51
C GLU A 12 -0.31 -8.13 12.45
N GLU A 13 0.99 -8.21 12.76
CA GLU A 13 1.91 -7.08 12.61
C GLU A 13 1.99 -6.59 11.17
N ALA A 14 2.05 -7.51 10.20
CA ALA A 14 1.99 -7.17 8.78
C ALA A 14 0.70 -6.45 8.40
N LYS A 15 -0.47 -6.89 8.87
CA LYS A 15 -1.75 -6.21 8.60
C LYS A 15 -1.77 -4.79 9.15
N ILE A 16 -1.26 -4.60 10.37
CA ILE A 16 -1.18 -3.28 11.00
C ILE A 16 -0.21 -2.39 10.19
N ALA A 17 0.95 -2.91 9.82
CA ALA A 17 1.94 -2.20 9.02
C ALA A 17 1.41 -1.78 7.63
N VAL A 18 0.69 -2.66 6.92
CA VAL A 18 0.05 -2.32 5.63
C VAL A 18 -0.99 -1.20 5.79
N SER A 19 -1.73 -1.18 6.90
CA SER A 19 -2.85 -0.26 7.07
C SER A 19 -2.43 1.21 6.97
N GLY A 20 -1.23 1.55 7.45
CA GLY A 20 -0.69 2.92 7.40
C GLY A 20 -0.43 3.39 5.97
N SER A 21 0.39 2.66 5.20
CA SER A 21 0.69 3.00 3.80
C SER A 21 -0.58 2.98 2.94
N MET A 22 -1.49 2.03 3.19
CA MET A 22 -2.74 1.90 2.47
C MET A 22 -3.69 3.08 2.73
N ALA A 23 -3.86 3.50 3.99
CA ALA A 23 -4.66 4.67 4.33
C ALA A 23 -4.09 5.95 3.70
N THR A 24 -2.75 6.08 3.68
CA THR A 24 -2.07 7.24 3.14
C THR A 24 -2.26 7.38 1.63
N ILE A 25 -2.15 6.28 0.88
CA ILE A 25 -2.40 6.31 -0.58
C ILE A 25 -3.88 6.50 -0.90
N LEU A 26 -4.79 5.91 -0.10
CA LEU A 26 -6.23 6.13 -0.25
C LEU A 26 -6.60 7.59 -0.02
N LEU A 27 -5.99 8.25 0.95
CA LEU A 27 -6.18 9.69 1.17
C LEU A 27 -5.73 10.52 -0.05
N ALA A 28 -4.57 10.20 -0.63
CA ALA A 28 -4.08 10.85 -1.86
C ALA A 28 -5.07 10.68 -3.02
N ILE A 29 -5.60 9.46 -3.18
CA ILE A 29 -6.61 9.12 -4.18
C ILE A 29 -7.89 9.92 -3.97
N LEU A 30 -8.38 10.05 -2.73
CA LEU A 30 -9.59 10.82 -2.43
C LEU A 30 -9.41 12.31 -2.73
N ILE A 31 -8.28 12.89 -2.34
CA ILE A 31 -7.98 14.31 -2.63
C ILE A 31 -7.97 14.55 -4.15
N LYS A 32 -7.33 13.65 -4.91
CA LYS A 32 -7.28 13.75 -6.37
C LYS A 32 -8.63 13.47 -7.04
N GLY A 33 -9.44 12.59 -6.47
CA GLY A 33 -10.78 12.26 -6.96
C GLY A 33 -11.80 13.39 -6.75
N LEU A 34 -11.68 14.12 -5.64
CA LEU A 34 -12.51 15.30 -5.33
C LEU A 34 -12.06 16.57 -6.09
N GLU A 35 -11.06 16.46 -6.97
CA GLU A 35 -10.53 17.56 -7.78
C GLU A 35 -10.09 18.78 -6.94
N LEU A 36 -9.60 18.51 -5.72
CA LEU A 36 -9.06 19.52 -4.81
C LEU A 36 -7.66 19.96 -5.27
N ASN A 37 -7.57 20.62 -6.44
CA ASN A 37 -6.32 20.99 -7.11
C ASN A 37 -5.41 21.89 -6.25
N SER A 38 -5.95 22.63 -5.28
CA SER A 38 -5.17 23.40 -4.30
C SER A 38 -4.31 22.54 -3.37
N LEU A 39 -4.58 21.23 -3.30
CA LEU A 39 -3.91 20.25 -2.46
C LEU A 39 -3.01 19.29 -3.24
N ASP A 40 -2.66 19.58 -4.49
CA ASP A 40 -1.79 18.70 -5.30
C ASP A 40 -0.43 18.42 -4.64
N GLY A 41 0.12 19.40 -3.91
CA GLY A 41 1.33 19.18 -3.10
C GLY A 41 1.13 18.13 -2.00
N LEU A 42 -0.06 18.10 -1.38
CA LEU A 42 -0.41 17.09 -0.37
C LEU A 42 -0.58 15.70 -1.01
N VAL A 43 -1.16 15.62 -2.21
CA VAL A 43 -1.26 14.36 -2.98
C VAL A 43 0.14 13.79 -3.23
N LEU A 44 1.09 14.62 -3.67
CA LEU A 44 2.47 14.20 -3.90
C LEU A 44 3.15 13.72 -2.62
N VAL A 45 3.00 14.45 -1.51
CA VAL A 45 3.56 14.05 -0.20
C VAL A 45 2.94 12.73 0.26
N CYS A 46 1.62 12.56 0.18
CA CYS A 46 0.96 11.31 0.58
C CYS A 46 1.40 10.14 -0.30
N ALA A 47 1.49 10.31 -1.62
CA ALA A 47 1.91 9.27 -2.54
C ALA A 47 3.37 8.83 -2.30
N THR A 48 4.29 9.79 -2.18
CA THR A 48 5.71 9.51 -1.91
C THR A 48 5.92 8.89 -0.53
N THR A 49 5.17 9.35 0.47
CA THR A 49 5.19 8.80 1.83
C THR A 49 4.69 7.36 1.86
N ALA A 50 3.56 7.08 1.20
CA ALA A 50 2.99 5.72 1.11
C ALA A 50 3.97 4.74 0.45
N VAL A 51 4.62 5.13 -0.66
CA VAL A 51 5.63 4.31 -1.33
C VAL A 51 6.84 4.09 -0.41
N SER A 52 7.33 5.14 0.24
CA SER A 52 8.51 5.08 1.10
C SER A 52 8.31 4.12 2.28
N TYR A 53 7.18 4.21 2.98
CA TYR A 53 6.87 3.31 4.09
C TYR A 53 6.71 1.85 3.67
N MET A 54 6.43 1.59 2.39
CA MET A 54 6.26 0.23 1.88
C MET A 54 7.56 -0.41 1.38
N LEU A 55 8.66 0.34 1.33
CA LEU A 55 9.95 -0.21 0.96
C LEU A 55 10.44 -1.22 2.02
N PRO A 56 11.07 -2.33 1.61
CA PRO A 56 11.48 -3.40 2.52
C PRO A 56 12.83 -3.05 3.19
N PHE A 57 12.92 -1.87 3.80
CA PHE A 57 14.10 -1.42 4.53
C PHE A 57 13.95 -1.61 6.04
N PRO A 58 15.04 -1.90 6.77
CA PRO A 58 15.02 -1.97 8.22
C PRO A 58 14.52 -0.66 8.84
N GLY A 59 13.57 -0.75 9.78
CA GLY A 59 12.97 0.42 10.44
C GLY A 59 11.74 1.00 9.74
N LEU A 60 11.39 0.54 8.54
CA LEU A 60 10.15 0.89 7.85
C LEU A 60 9.11 -0.22 7.97
N ASP A 61 7.84 0.12 7.73
CA ASP A 61 6.74 -0.84 7.90
C ASP A 61 6.73 -1.92 6.81
N GLY A 62 7.23 -1.63 5.61
CA GLY A 62 7.31 -2.57 4.49
C GLY A 62 8.06 -3.88 4.81
N ILE A 63 9.07 -3.83 5.69
CA ILE A 63 9.81 -5.05 6.08
C ILE A 63 8.96 -5.99 6.94
N LYS A 64 8.12 -5.44 7.84
CA LYS A 64 7.19 -6.23 8.66
C LYS A 64 6.13 -6.90 7.79
N VAL A 65 5.64 -6.19 6.77
CA VAL A 65 4.70 -6.74 5.78
C VAL A 65 5.34 -7.89 4.99
N PHE A 66 6.58 -7.71 4.54
CA PHE A 66 7.32 -8.72 3.79
C PHE A 66 7.51 -10.02 4.60
N PHE A 67 7.88 -9.91 5.87
CA PHE A 67 8.08 -11.06 6.75
C PHE A 67 6.76 -11.72 7.17
N GLY A 68 5.71 -10.95 7.47
CA GLY A 68 4.43 -11.54 7.89
C GLY A 68 3.66 -12.23 6.76
N SER A 69 3.70 -11.71 5.53
CA SER A 69 3.16 -12.43 4.36
C SER A 69 3.66 -11.86 3.04
N LYS A 70 4.41 -12.69 2.29
CA LYS A 70 4.89 -12.33 0.94
C LYS A 70 3.75 -11.97 -0.01
N LEU A 71 2.61 -12.67 0.08
CA LEU A 71 1.43 -12.39 -0.76
C LEU A 71 0.83 -11.02 -0.46
N LEU A 72 0.65 -10.69 0.83
CA LEU A 72 0.16 -9.36 1.23
C LEU A 72 1.12 -8.27 0.81
N TYR A 73 2.43 -8.49 0.97
CA TYR A 73 3.45 -7.54 0.54
C TYR A 73 3.37 -7.25 -0.95
N ILE A 74 3.35 -8.27 -1.80
CA ILE A 74 3.29 -8.09 -3.26
C ILE A 74 2.03 -7.33 -3.65
N PHE A 75 0.87 -7.72 -3.13
CA PHE A 75 -0.40 -7.04 -3.41
C PHE A 75 -0.34 -5.55 -3.05
N SER A 76 0.01 -5.27 -1.81
CA SER A 76 -0.04 -3.91 -1.25
C SER A 76 1.05 -3.01 -1.83
N PHE A 77 2.25 -3.53 -2.05
CA PHE A 77 3.34 -2.79 -2.69
C PHE A 77 2.99 -2.42 -4.13
N VAL A 78 2.50 -3.39 -4.93
CA VAL A 78 2.10 -3.15 -6.32
C VAL A 78 0.95 -2.14 -6.38
N PHE A 79 -0.06 -2.29 -5.52
CA PHE A 79 -1.19 -1.36 -5.45
C PHE A 79 -0.72 0.07 -5.13
N VAL A 80 0.11 0.25 -4.11
CA VAL A 80 0.63 1.57 -3.70
C VAL A 80 1.48 2.20 -4.80
N LEU A 81 2.37 1.42 -5.40
CA LEU A 81 3.31 1.92 -6.41
C LEU A 81 2.58 2.32 -7.71
N LEU A 82 1.64 1.48 -8.18
CA LEU A 82 0.80 1.82 -9.33
C LEU A 82 -0.10 3.01 -9.04
N SER A 83 -0.72 3.06 -7.87
CA SER A 83 -1.58 4.20 -7.48
C SER A 83 -0.78 5.51 -7.48
N ALA A 84 0.40 5.51 -6.87
CA ALA A 84 1.28 6.67 -6.83
C ALA A 84 1.70 7.12 -8.24
N PHE A 85 1.99 6.18 -9.14
CA PHE A 85 2.35 6.49 -10.52
C PHE A 85 1.16 7.07 -11.30
N LEU A 86 0.00 6.40 -11.28
CA LEU A 86 -1.19 6.76 -12.05
C LEU A 86 -1.85 8.08 -11.57
N LEU A 87 -1.68 8.44 -10.28
CA LEU A 87 -2.19 9.70 -9.71
C LEU A 87 -1.71 10.95 -10.45
N ASN A 88 -0.58 10.89 -11.16
CA ASN A 88 -0.04 12.01 -11.93
C ASN A 88 -0.72 12.20 -13.29
N PHE A 89 -1.46 11.18 -13.77
CA PHE A 89 -1.98 11.17 -15.14
C PHE A 89 -3.50 11.15 -15.22
N VAL A 90 -4.18 10.61 -14.19
CA VAL A 90 -5.62 10.31 -14.25
C VAL A 90 -6.34 10.76 -12.98
N ASN A 91 -7.65 10.99 -13.06
CA ASN A 91 -8.51 11.27 -11.91
C ASN A 91 -8.45 10.14 -10.87
N GLY A 92 -8.43 10.49 -9.58
CA GLY A 92 -8.26 9.56 -8.46
C GLY A 92 -9.19 8.35 -8.49
N PHE A 93 -10.48 8.50 -8.85
CA PHE A 93 -11.40 7.36 -8.89
C PHE A 93 -11.01 6.30 -9.92
N ILE A 94 -10.52 6.73 -11.08
CA ILE A 94 -10.05 5.83 -12.14
C ILE A 94 -8.77 5.15 -11.69
N VAL A 95 -7.87 5.88 -11.00
CA VAL A 95 -6.64 5.33 -10.42
C VAL A 95 -6.95 4.18 -9.47
N LEU A 96 -7.95 4.32 -8.60
CA LEU A 96 -8.34 3.27 -7.65
C LEU A 96 -8.75 1.97 -8.37
N ILE A 97 -9.60 2.07 -9.39
CA ILE A 97 -10.09 0.90 -10.13
C ILE A 97 -8.94 0.23 -10.90
N LEU A 98 -8.14 1.01 -11.63
CA LEU A 98 -7.05 0.47 -12.45
C LEU A 98 -5.94 -0.17 -11.60
N SER A 99 -5.54 0.48 -10.51
CA SER A 99 -4.51 -0.05 -9.60
C SER A 99 -4.97 -1.33 -8.90
N LEU A 100 -6.24 -1.42 -8.53
CA LEU A 100 -6.81 -2.63 -7.91
C LEU A 100 -6.82 -3.80 -8.89
N ILE A 101 -7.29 -3.58 -10.12
CA ILE A 101 -7.30 -4.62 -11.16
C ILE A 101 -5.88 -5.10 -11.43
N ALA A 102 -4.94 -4.19 -11.64
CA ALA A 102 -3.55 -4.53 -11.92
C ALA A 102 -2.89 -5.29 -10.75
N ALA A 103 -3.11 -4.85 -9.51
CA ALA A 103 -2.59 -5.53 -8.32
C ALA A 103 -3.15 -6.95 -8.18
N LEU A 104 -4.45 -7.15 -8.45
CA LEU A 104 -5.07 -8.48 -8.45
C LEU A 104 -4.51 -9.36 -9.56
N THR A 105 -4.35 -8.85 -10.79
CA THR A 105 -3.77 -9.62 -11.90
C THR A 105 -2.36 -10.09 -11.57
N ILE A 106 -1.52 -9.22 -10.99
CA ILE A 106 -0.15 -9.57 -10.61
C ILE A 106 -0.14 -10.60 -9.47
N LEU A 107 -1.02 -10.45 -8.47
CA LEU A 107 -1.14 -11.40 -7.38
C LEU A 107 -1.59 -12.78 -7.88
N ILE A 108 -2.58 -12.84 -8.76
CA ILE A 108 -3.06 -14.10 -9.34
C ILE A 108 -1.92 -14.78 -10.13
N ASN A 109 -1.21 -14.02 -10.97
CA ASN A 109 -0.08 -14.55 -11.73
C ASN A 109 1.03 -15.09 -10.82
N TYR A 110 1.37 -14.35 -9.76
CA TYR A 110 2.33 -14.80 -8.75
C TYR A 110 1.88 -16.10 -8.07
N PHE A 111 0.60 -16.22 -7.70
CA PHE A 111 0.05 -17.43 -7.11
C PHE A 111 0.15 -18.64 -8.06
N TYR A 112 -0.23 -18.46 -9.33
CA TYR A 112 -0.10 -19.52 -10.34
C TYR A 112 1.34 -19.96 -10.57
N ARG A 113 2.30 -19.04 -10.55
CA ARG A 113 3.72 -19.36 -10.75
C ARG A 113 4.33 -20.07 -9.55
N HIS A 114 3.88 -19.79 -8.33
CA HIS A 114 4.39 -20.47 -7.13
C HIS A 114 3.78 -21.86 -6.93
N ASN A 115 2.55 -22.10 -7.41
CA ASN A 115 1.86 -23.38 -7.26
C ASN A 115 2.18 -24.39 -8.40
N LYS A 116 3.20 -24.10 -9.21
CA LYS A 116 3.67 -24.90 -10.34
C LYS A 116 5.12 -25.30 -10.10
#